data_AF-A0A954I454-F1
#
_entry.id   AF-A0A954I454-F1
#
_cell.length_a   1.000
_cell.length_b   1.000
_cell.length_c   1.000
_cell.angle_alpha   90.00
_cell.angle_beta   90.00
_cell.angle_gamma   90.00
#
_symmetry.space_group_name_H-M   'P 1'
#
loop_
_entity.id
_entity.type
_entity.pdbx_description
1 polymer ?
#
loop_
_entity_poly.entity_id
_entity_poly.type
_entity_poly.pdbx_seq_one_letter_code
_entity_poly.pdbx_strand_id
1 'polypeptide(L)'
;MSDLTIENVWQDREQIKAIQSRRLVELLQTIVPRNRFWTTKYAAAGVDVSGIRGIDDLTTLPLTIKQELVDSQTQQPPYGANLTYPSTRYQRLHQTSGTTGRPMRWLDTVDSWNWIMECWRQIYLLA
;
A
#
# COMPACT_ATOMS: atom_id res chain seq x y z
N MET A 1 -5.80 28.82 10.14
CA MET A 1 -4.42 28.39 10.47
C MET A 1 -4.51 27.59 11.76
N SER A 2 -4.47 26.25 11.85
CA SER A 2 -4.46 25.13 10.88
C SER A 2 -5.20 23.94 11.53
N ASP A 3 -6.24 23.38 10.91
CA ASP A 3 -6.78 22.07 11.31
C ASP A 3 -5.76 21.00 10.89
N LEU A 4 -4.86 20.65 11.80
CA LEU A 4 -3.76 19.73 11.53
C LEU A 4 -4.28 18.38 11.01
N THR A 5 -3.54 17.73 10.12
CA THR A 5 -3.84 16.43 9.49
C THR A 5 -2.60 15.51 9.69
N ILE A 6 -2.50 14.23 9.35
CA ILE A 6 -3.37 13.28 8.64
C ILE A 6 -4.09 12.30 9.58
N GLU A 7 -3.62 12.17 10.81
CA GLU A 7 -4.43 11.82 11.98
C GLU A 7 -4.08 12.76 13.18
N ASN A 8 -3.50 13.92 12.80
CA ASN A 8 -3.58 15.25 13.39
C ASN A 8 -2.65 15.58 14.59
N VAL A 9 -1.36 15.27 14.43
CA VAL A 9 -0.14 15.89 15.02
C VAL A 9 -0.04 16.08 16.55
N TRP A 10 1.00 15.44 17.13
CA TRP A 10 1.33 15.22 18.56
C TRP A 10 0.56 14.09 19.26
N GLN A 11 0.38 12.97 18.57
CA GLN A 11 -0.15 11.77 19.19
C GLN A 11 0.89 11.06 20.04
N ASP A 12 0.44 10.47 21.15
CA ASP A 12 1.26 9.55 21.92
C ASP A 12 1.42 8.20 21.19
N ARG A 13 2.29 7.35 21.74
CA ARG A 13 2.63 6.06 21.14
C ARG A 13 1.41 5.13 21.02
N GLU A 14 0.51 5.16 21.98
CA GLU A 14 -0.67 4.28 22.01
C GLU A 14 -1.70 4.72 20.98
N GLN A 15 -1.89 6.03 20.84
CA GLN A 15 -2.76 6.59 19.81
C GLN A 15 -2.23 6.26 18.41
N ILE A 16 -0.91 6.42 18.16
CA ILE A 16 -0.28 6.01 16.89
C ILE A 16 -0.47 4.51 16.63
N LYS A 17 -0.29 3.66 17.64
CA LYS A 17 -0.48 2.21 17.53
C LYS A 17 -1.93 1.85 17.17
N ALA A 18 -2.91 2.52 17.77
CA ALA A 18 -4.33 2.31 17.48
C ALA A 18 -4.66 2.67 16.02
N ILE A 19 -4.12 3.78 15.54
CA ILE A 19 -4.26 4.22 14.15
C ILE A 19 -3.68 3.21 13.17
N GLN A 20 -2.42 2.82 13.38
CA GLN A 20 -1.74 1.88 12.50
C GLN A 20 -2.48 0.54 12.46
N SER A 21 -3.00 0.07 13.60
CA SER A 21 -3.76 -1.17 13.69
C SER A 21 -5.06 -1.09 12.90
N ARG A 22 -5.84 -0.01 13.09
CA ARG A 22 -7.07 0.23 12.31
C ARG A 22 -6.78 0.29 10.81
N ARG A 23 -5.77 1.05 10.40
CA ARG A 23 -5.37 1.20 8.99
C ARG A 23 -4.90 -0.09 8.35
N LEU A 24 -4.18 -0.93 9.10
CA LEU A 24 -3.77 -2.25 8.61
C LEU A 24 -4.98 -3.14 8.32
N VAL A 25 -5.94 -3.21 9.24
CA VAL A 25 -7.17 -4.00 9.04
C VAL A 25 -7.97 -3.48 7.85
N GLU A 26 -8.18 -2.17 7.75
CA GLU A 26 -8.85 -1.53 6.61
C GLU A 26 -8.14 -1.84 5.28
N LEU A 27 -6.80 -1.78 5.24
CA LEU A 27 -6.00 -2.11 4.08
C LEU A 27 -6.21 -3.56 3.65
N LEU A 28 -6.08 -4.51 4.57
CA LEU A 28 -6.20 -5.95 4.27
C LEU A 28 -7.60 -6.29 3.76
N GLN A 29 -8.66 -5.75 4.38
CA GLN A 29 -10.04 -5.90 3.92
C GLN A 29 -10.29 -5.24 2.55
N THR A 30 -9.53 -4.19 2.23
CA THR A 30 -9.64 -3.52 0.94
C THR A 30 -9.01 -4.36 -0.17
N ILE A 31 -7.79 -4.88 0.06
CA ILE A 31 -7.00 -5.55 -0.96
C ILE A 31 -7.32 -7.04 -1.10
N VAL A 32 -7.86 -7.71 -0.08
CA VAL A 32 -8.28 -9.12 -0.19
C VAL A 32 -9.81 -9.18 -0.21
N PRO A 33 -10.44 -9.86 -1.20
CA PRO A 33 -9.82 -10.63 -2.28
C PRO A 33 -9.48 -9.82 -3.56
N ARG A 34 -9.73 -8.49 -3.57
CA ARG A 34 -9.76 -7.67 -4.80
C ARG A 34 -8.44 -7.62 -5.57
N ASN A 35 -7.32 -7.52 -4.89
CA ASN A 35 -5.97 -7.46 -5.46
C ASN A 35 -5.43 -8.88 -5.65
N ARG A 36 -5.37 -9.31 -6.91
CA ARG A 36 -5.03 -10.70 -7.26
C ARG A 36 -3.63 -11.12 -6.78
N PHE A 37 -2.65 -10.21 -6.81
CA PHE A 37 -1.30 -10.51 -6.31
C PHE A 37 -1.32 -10.86 -4.82
N TRP A 38 -1.89 -10.00 -3.98
CA TRP A 38 -1.92 -10.22 -2.53
C TRP A 38 -2.83 -11.37 -2.12
N THR A 39 -3.99 -11.53 -2.77
CA THR A 39 -4.89 -12.66 -2.54
C THR A 39 -4.18 -14.00 -2.80
N THR A 40 -3.43 -14.09 -3.91
CA THR A 40 -2.69 -15.31 -4.26
C THR A 40 -1.55 -15.57 -3.28
N LYS A 41 -0.79 -14.52 -2.94
CA LYS A 41 0.35 -14.64 -2.02
C LYS A 41 -0.08 -15.07 -0.62
N TYR A 42 -1.10 -14.45 -0.06
CA TYR A 42 -1.60 -14.80 1.27
C TYR A 42 -2.23 -16.19 1.30
N ALA A 43 -2.98 -16.58 0.26
CA ALA A 43 -3.49 -17.94 0.16
C ALA A 43 -2.35 -18.98 0.10
N ALA A 44 -1.30 -18.74 -0.69
CA ALA A 44 -0.15 -19.63 -0.78
C ALA A 44 0.65 -19.72 0.54
N ALA A 45 0.65 -18.66 1.34
CA ALA A 45 1.29 -18.62 2.65
C ALA A 45 0.38 -19.14 3.79
N GLY A 46 -0.86 -19.56 3.49
CA GLY A 46 -1.82 -20.00 4.52
C GLY A 46 -2.30 -18.88 5.45
N VAL A 47 -2.21 -17.62 5.02
CA VAL A 47 -2.61 -16.45 5.82
C VAL A 47 -4.11 -16.19 5.67
N ASP A 48 -4.82 -16.24 6.79
CA ASP A 48 -6.19 -15.73 6.90
C ASP A 48 -6.18 -14.27 7.38
N VAL A 49 -6.42 -13.34 6.45
CA VAL A 49 -6.45 -11.90 6.74
C VAL A 49 -7.58 -11.50 7.69
N SER A 50 -8.63 -12.32 7.85
CA SER A 50 -9.72 -12.04 8.79
C SER A 50 -9.29 -12.21 10.26
N GLY A 51 -8.21 -12.96 10.49
CA GLY A 51 -7.59 -13.14 11.80
C GLY A 51 -6.72 -11.96 12.25
N ILE A 52 -6.33 -11.06 11.34
CA ILE A 52 -5.46 -9.91 11.64
C ILE A 52 -6.25 -8.83 12.38
N ARG A 53 -5.79 -8.45 13.57
CA ARG A 53 -6.44 -7.46 14.46
C ARG A 53 -5.66 -6.15 14.57
N GLY A 54 -4.38 -6.14 14.24
CA GLY A 54 -3.57 -4.92 14.30
C GLY A 54 -2.10 -5.15 14.00
N ILE A 55 -1.28 -4.15 14.31
CA ILE A 55 0.15 -4.18 13.95
C ILE A 55 0.95 -5.29 14.64
N ASP A 56 0.46 -5.81 15.77
CA ASP A 56 1.13 -6.89 16.49
C ASP A 56 1.12 -8.20 15.67
N ASP A 57 0.18 -8.35 14.73
CA ASP A 57 0.07 -9.51 13.84
C ASP A 57 0.90 -9.35 12.54
N LEU A 58 1.62 -8.23 12.33
CA LEU A 58 2.42 -8.04 11.11
C LEU A 58 3.44 -9.16 10.87
N THR A 59 3.94 -9.75 11.95
CA THR A 59 4.92 -10.85 11.90
C THR A 59 4.36 -12.14 11.30
N THR A 60 3.03 -12.28 11.22
CA THR A 60 2.38 -13.44 10.59
C THR A 60 2.24 -13.28 9.08
N LEU A 61 2.49 -12.08 8.54
CA LEU A 61 2.39 -11.79 7.11
C LEU A 61 3.73 -12.07 6.42
N PRO A 62 3.73 -12.74 5.24
CA PRO A 62 4.96 -12.97 4.49
C PRO A 62 5.54 -11.65 3.96
N LEU A 63 6.87 -11.53 4.02
CA LEU A 63 7.59 -10.44 3.37
C LEU A 63 7.45 -10.51 1.85
N THR A 64 7.54 -9.36 1.18
CA THR A 64 7.53 -9.25 -0.28
C THR A 64 8.82 -8.61 -0.78
N ILE A 65 9.41 -9.24 -1.79
CA ILE A 65 10.60 -8.70 -2.47
C ILE A 65 10.23 -8.06 -3.80
N LYS A 66 11.07 -7.11 -4.25
CA LYS A 66 10.91 -6.41 -5.53
C LYS A 66 10.72 -7.37 -6.72
N GLN A 67 11.46 -8.48 -6.73
CA GLN A 67 11.45 -9.43 -7.84
C GLN A 67 10.07 -10.03 -8.08
N GLU A 68 9.31 -10.36 -7.03
CA GLU A 68 7.96 -10.94 -7.16
C GLU A 68 7.01 -10.01 -7.93
N LEU A 69 7.11 -8.70 -7.69
CA LEU A 69 6.31 -7.69 -8.38
C LEU A 69 6.77 -7.52 -9.85
N VAL A 70 8.08 -7.57 -10.11
CA VAL A 70 8.63 -7.51 -11.48
C VAL A 70 8.24 -8.76 -12.28
N ASP A 71 8.27 -9.93 -11.67
CA ASP A 71 7.86 -11.19 -12.28
C ASP A 71 6.36 -11.18 -12.58
N SER A 72 5.55 -10.70 -11.65
CA SER A 72 4.10 -10.51 -11.89
C SER A 72 3.83 -9.63 -13.11
N GLN A 73 4.58 -8.52 -13.27
CA GLN A 73 4.46 -7.65 -14.45
C GLN A 73 4.95 -8.30 -15.74
N THR A 74 5.98 -9.13 -15.65
CA THR A 74 6.52 -9.87 -16.81
C THR A 74 5.55 -10.96 -17.27
N GLN A 75 4.90 -11.66 -16.33
CA GLN A 75 3.90 -12.68 -16.63
C GLN A 75 2.57 -12.10 -17.10
N GLN A 76 2.15 -10.96 -16.55
CA GLN A 76 0.88 -10.28 -16.86
C GLN A 76 1.12 -8.81 -17.23
N PRO A 77 1.67 -8.52 -18.42
CA PRO A 77 1.93 -7.15 -18.83
C PRO A 77 0.63 -6.34 -19.00
N PRO A 78 0.67 -5.01 -18.83
CA PRO A 78 1.85 -4.20 -18.50
C PRO A 78 2.06 -3.95 -16.99
N TYR A 79 1.06 -4.23 -16.14
CA TYR A 79 1.05 -3.84 -14.72
C TYR A 79 1.00 -5.00 -13.72
N GLY A 80 0.95 -6.24 -14.20
CA GLY A 80 0.90 -7.42 -13.35
C GLY A 80 -0.46 -7.62 -12.69
N ALA A 81 -0.44 -8.40 -11.61
CA ALA A 81 -1.63 -8.72 -10.82
C ALA A 81 -1.83 -7.78 -9.61
N ASN A 82 -0.90 -6.85 -9.36
CA ASN A 82 -0.90 -5.96 -8.18
C ASN A 82 -1.69 -4.67 -8.42
N LEU A 83 -2.92 -4.80 -8.91
CA LEU A 83 -3.90 -3.72 -8.99
C LEU A 83 -5.15 -4.13 -8.22
N THR A 84 -5.64 -3.22 -7.36
CA THR A 84 -6.82 -3.45 -6.52
C THR A 84 -8.11 -3.01 -7.22
N TYR A 85 -8.03 -2.06 -8.15
CA TYR A 85 -9.19 -1.44 -8.80
C TYR A 85 -9.14 -1.63 -10.32
N PRO A 86 -10.25 -1.36 -11.05
CA PRO A 86 -10.22 -1.27 -12.50
C PRO A 86 -9.22 -0.21 -12.99
N SER A 87 -8.65 -0.42 -14.18
CA SER A 87 -7.63 0.48 -14.76
C SER A 87 -8.11 1.94 -14.87
N THR A 88 -9.40 2.16 -15.05
CA THR A 88 -10.04 3.48 -15.14
C THR A 88 -9.99 4.31 -13.85
N ARG A 89 -9.69 3.69 -12.70
CA ARG A 89 -9.56 4.41 -11.41
C ARG A 89 -8.18 5.05 -11.21
N TYR A 90 -7.21 4.68 -12.03
CA TYR A 90 -5.83 5.15 -11.90
C TYR A 90 -5.57 6.33 -12.82
N GLN A 91 -4.94 7.39 -12.29
CA GLN A 91 -4.70 8.63 -13.05
C GLN A 91 -3.22 8.95 -13.23
N ARG A 92 -2.34 8.27 -12.50
CA ARG A 92 -0.90 8.55 -12.57
C ARG A 92 -0.08 7.28 -12.63
N LEU A 93 0.91 7.29 -13.52
CA LEU A 93 1.88 6.22 -13.70
C LEU A 93 3.23 6.64 -13.14
N HIS A 94 3.85 5.74 -12.40
CA HIS A 94 5.20 5.84 -11.92
C HIS A 94 6.02 4.62 -12.36
N GLN A 95 7.33 4.80 -12.42
CA GLN A 95 8.25 3.69 -12.67
C GLN A 95 9.60 3.91 -12.00
N THR A 96 10.26 2.81 -11.64
CA THR A 96 11.68 2.86 -11.25
C THR A 96 12.56 3.11 -12.47
N SER A 97 13.77 3.65 -12.28
CA SER A 97 14.74 3.90 -13.37
C SER A 97 15.26 2.64 -14.08
N GLY A 98 15.16 1.46 -13.45
CA GLY A 98 15.59 0.20 -14.06
C GLY A 98 17.10 -0.06 -14.02
N THR A 99 17.85 0.55 -13.11
CA THR A 99 19.32 0.37 -13.01
C THR A 99 19.76 -1.08 -12.79
N THR A 100 18.88 -1.93 -12.23
CA THR A 100 19.14 -3.34 -11.93
C THR A 100 18.34 -4.32 -12.81
N GLY A 101 17.75 -3.84 -13.91
CA GLY A 101 16.97 -4.67 -14.83
C GLY A 101 15.66 -4.02 -15.25
N ARG A 102 14.60 -4.82 -15.43
CA ARG A 102 13.31 -4.30 -15.88
C ARG A 102 12.74 -3.27 -14.89
N PRO A 103 12.37 -2.06 -15.35
CA PRO A 103 11.64 -1.09 -14.54
C PRO A 103 10.36 -1.70 -13.98
N MET A 104 10.14 -1.53 -12.67
CA MET A 104 8.85 -1.78 -12.06
C MET A 104 7.96 -0.56 -12.25
N ARG A 105 6.71 -0.78 -12.69
CA ARG A 105 5.68 0.26 -12.83
C ARG A 105 4.68 0.19 -11.70
N TRP A 106 4.10 1.31 -11.28
CA TRP A 106 2.92 1.31 -10.41
C TRP A 106 2.02 2.49 -10.73
N LEU A 107 0.76 2.37 -10.32
CA LEU A 107 -0.28 3.32 -10.64
C LEU A 107 -0.88 3.90 -9.37
N ASP A 108 -1.10 5.21 -9.37
CA ASP A 108 -1.79 5.92 -8.29
C ASP A 108 -3.24 6.25 -8.69
N THR A 109 -4.15 6.05 -7.75
CA THR A 109 -5.50 6.61 -7.82
C THR A 109 -5.46 8.09 -7.46
N VAL A 110 -6.58 8.79 -7.64
CA VAL A 110 -6.73 10.17 -7.15
C VAL A 110 -6.46 10.24 -5.65
N ASP A 111 -7.03 9.28 -4.90
CA ASP A 111 -6.92 9.21 -3.45
C ASP A 111 -5.47 9.00 -2.99
N SER A 112 -4.74 8.06 -3.61
CA SER A 112 -3.34 7.80 -3.23
C SER A 112 -2.42 8.94 -3.65
N TRP A 113 -2.67 9.58 -4.80
CA TRP A 113 -1.90 10.74 -5.22
C TRP A 113 -2.12 11.94 -4.29
N ASN A 114 -3.39 12.23 -3.94
CA ASN A 114 -3.73 13.30 -3.00
C ASN A 114 -3.11 13.06 -1.62
N TRP A 115 -3.07 11.80 -1.16
CA TRP A 115 -2.40 11.43 0.09
C TRP A 115 -0.90 11.79 0.07
N ILE A 116 -0.18 11.46 -1.01
CA ILE A 116 1.24 11.83 -1.15
C ILE A 116 1.39 13.35 -1.14
N MET A 117 0.53 14.08 -1.85
CA MET A 117 0.56 15.56 -1.86
C MET A 117 0.32 16.17 -0.48
N GLU A 118 -0.56 15.55 0.32
CA GLU A 118 -0.80 15.99 1.68
C GLU A 118 0.41 15.75 2.60
N CYS A 119 1.10 14.61 2.45
CA CYS A 119 2.36 14.35 3.16
C CYS A 119 3.42 15.43 2.83
N TRP A 120 3.57 15.79 1.55
CA TRP A 120 4.49 16.87 1.15
C TRP A 120 4.07 18.22 1.72
N ARG A 121 2.78 18.55 1.69
CA ARG A 121 2.26 19.80 2.27
C ARG A 121 2.63 19.91 3.75
N GLN A 122 2.54 18.83 4.52
CA GLN A 122 2.93 18.82 5.94
C GLN A 122 4.43 19.06 6.13
N ILE A 123 5.28 18.40 5.34
CA ILE A 123 6.74 18.62 5.40
C ILE A 123 7.07 20.10 5.16
N TYR A 124 6.46 20.72 4.14
CA TYR A 124 6.70 22.13 3.82
C TYR A 124 6.17 23.11 4.87
N LEU A 125 5.13 22.74 5.64
CA LEU A 125 4.58 23.59 6.70
C LEU A 125 5.35 23.48 8.02
N LEU A 126 6.06 22.37 8.23
CA LEU A 126 6.81 22.09 9.46
C LEU A 126 8.32 22.39 9.34
N ALA A 127 8.82 22.57 8.11
CA ALA A 127 10.18 23.01 7.81
C ALA A 127 10.30 24.53 7.89
#